data_AF-A0AAD4WLZ8-F1
#
_entry.id   AF-A0AAD4WLZ8-F1
#
_cell.length_a   1.000
_cell.length_b   1.000
_cell.length_c   1.000
_cell.angle_alpha   90.00
_cell.angle_beta   90.00
_cell.angle_gamma   90.00
#
_symmetry.space_group_name_H-M   'P 1'
#
loop_
_entity.id
_entity.type
_entity.pdbx_description
1 polymer ?
#
loop_
_entity_poly.entity_id
_entity_poly.type
_entity_poly.pdbx_seq_one_letter_code
_entity_poly.pdbx_strand_id
1 'polypeptide(L)'
;MNAKQIRIHSDSQLIVNQVTADFAAKDACMYAYLSTAHQLLRSFQAYEIKQIPRGENSHADALARLASAINDKVGRKVPVEILAQPSTVTSEACAARYEDTWMSPIYLYLTNGTLPEDKAQARKLRYRSARYTVINDVLYKRGYTTPYLKCLTAEQGEYILREIHSGVCGDHSGSRSLAYKAFRQGYFWPTMHQDANSLVKRCDKCQRFGNVPHIPAEPLTPIVSLWPFAQWGLDLIGPMPQGKGQVKYAVVAVDYFTKWVEAEPLATITAAKIEDFVWTHICCRFGIPYAIITDNGRQFDSELFRQFCTRLKINLFFA
;
A
#
# COMPACT_ATOMS: atom_id res chain seq x y z
N MET A 1 -24.21 28.12 -26.20
CA MET A 1 -25.37 28.87 -26.77
C MET A 1 -25.42 30.23 -26.08
N ASN A 2 -25.58 31.33 -26.82
CA ASN A 2 -25.61 32.70 -26.27
C ASN A 2 -27.05 33.24 -26.03
N ALA A 3 -28.00 32.35 -25.75
CA ALA A 3 -29.38 32.76 -25.48
C ALA A 3 -29.45 33.50 -24.13
N LYS A 4 -29.86 34.78 -24.16
CA LYS A 4 -29.99 35.62 -22.95
C LYS A 4 -31.40 35.61 -22.38
N GLN A 5 -32.39 35.31 -23.20
CA GLN A 5 -33.80 35.26 -22.82
C GLN A 5 -34.45 34.01 -23.42
N ILE A 6 -35.33 33.37 -22.66
CA ILE A 6 -36.00 32.14 -23.07
C ILE A 6 -37.49 32.16 -22.72
N ARG A 7 -38.29 31.48 -23.55
CA ARG A 7 -39.69 31.16 -23.25
C ARG A 7 -39.82 29.65 -23.17
N ILE A 8 -40.34 29.16 -22.05
CA ILE A 8 -40.48 27.74 -21.74
C ILE A 8 -41.97 27.40 -21.73
N HIS A 9 -42.32 26.33 -22.43
CA HIS A 9 -43.67 25.80 -22.49
C HIS A 9 -43.69 24.40 -21.90
N SER A 10 -44.69 24.09 -21.08
CA SER A 10 -44.91 22.76 -20.51
C SER A 10 -46.41 22.49 -20.41
N ASP A 11 -46.83 21.26 -20.66
CA ASP A 11 -48.22 20.85 -20.44
C ASP A 11 -48.52 20.43 -19.00
N SER A 12 -47.46 20.24 -18.19
CA SER A 12 -47.59 19.86 -16.78
C SER A 12 -47.85 21.07 -15.89
N GLN A 13 -49.10 21.24 -15.48
CA GLN A 13 -49.50 22.27 -14.50
C GLN A 13 -48.72 22.16 -13.19
N LEU A 14 -48.46 20.94 -12.73
CA LEU A 14 -47.72 20.70 -11.50
C LEU A 14 -46.30 21.27 -11.58
N ILE A 15 -45.58 20.98 -12.67
CA ILE A 15 -44.19 21.41 -12.85
C ILE A 15 -44.12 22.93 -13.02
N VAL A 16 -45.00 23.53 -13.83
CA VAL A 16 -45.04 24.98 -14.00
C VAL A 16 -45.25 25.67 -12.66
N ASN A 17 -46.26 25.24 -11.89
CA ASN A 17 -46.58 25.83 -10.60
C ASN A 17 -45.49 25.61 -9.53
N GLN A 18 -44.75 24.50 -9.60
CA GLN A 18 -43.60 24.29 -8.72
C GLN A 18 -42.44 25.23 -9.05
N VAL A 19 -42.15 25.42 -10.34
CA VAL A 19 -41.06 26.30 -10.79
C VAL A 19 -41.40 27.77 -10.56
N THR A 20 -42.66 28.19 -10.70
CA THR A 20 -43.12 29.54 -10.35
C THR A 20 -43.32 29.77 -8.85
N ALA A 21 -43.03 28.76 -8.02
CA ALA A 21 -43.16 28.79 -6.56
C ALA A 21 -44.60 28.91 -6.02
N ASP A 22 -45.61 28.64 -6.86
CA ASP A 22 -47.00 28.56 -6.43
C ASP A 22 -47.27 27.26 -5.65
N PHE A 23 -46.60 26.16 -6.02
CA PHE A 23 -46.71 24.85 -5.37
C PHE A 23 -45.37 24.41 -4.76
N ALA A 24 -45.45 23.71 -3.61
CA ALA A 24 -44.27 23.12 -2.98
C ALA A 24 -43.97 21.71 -3.53
N ALA A 25 -42.69 21.41 -3.78
CA ALA A 25 -42.21 20.05 -4.02
C ALA A 25 -41.98 19.35 -2.68
N LYS A 26 -42.75 18.30 -2.40
CA LYS A 26 -42.69 17.55 -1.12
C LYS A 26 -41.73 16.35 -1.15
N ASP A 27 -41.57 15.75 -2.33
CA ASP A 27 -40.70 14.61 -2.53
C ASP A 27 -39.24 15.05 -2.73
N ALA A 28 -38.29 14.32 -2.15
CA ALA A 28 -36.86 14.68 -2.17
C ALA A 28 -36.27 14.65 -3.59
N CYS A 29 -36.73 13.73 -4.45
CA CYS A 29 -36.29 13.65 -5.84
C CYS A 29 -36.84 14.84 -6.63
N MET A 30 -38.13 15.14 -6.49
CA MET A 30 -38.75 16.30 -7.14
C MET A 30 -38.13 17.63 -6.67
N TYR A 31 -37.80 17.74 -5.39
CA TYR A 31 -37.09 18.89 -4.83
C TYR A 31 -35.72 19.10 -5.49
N ALA A 32 -34.96 18.01 -5.70
CA ALA A 32 -33.67 18.08 -6.38
C ALA A 32 -33.80 18.61 -7.83
N TYR A 33 -34.79 18.13 -8.58
CA TYR A 33 -35.07 18.62 -9.95
C TYR A 33 -35.48 20.08 -9.96
N LEU A 34 -36.34 20.49 -9.03
CA LEU A 34 -36.78 21.87 -8.88
C LEU A 34 -35.60 22.82 -8.59
N SER A 35 -34.72 22.40 -7.67
CA SER A 35 -33.50 23.15 -7.32
C SER A 35 -32.59 23.34 -8.54
N THR A 36 -32.32 22.28 -9.31
CA THR A 36 -31.50 22.36 -10.53
C THR A 36 -32.16 23.25 -11.59
N ALA A 37 -33.48 23.15 -11.78
CA ALA A 37 -34.21 24.00 -12.72
C ALA A 37 -34.07 25.49 -12.36
N HIS A 38 -34.25 25.85 -11.08
CA HIS A 38 -34.03 27.22 -10.61
C HIS A 38 -32.59 27.69 -10.80
N GLN A 39 -31.59 26.83 -10.56
CA GLN A 39 -30.19 27.18 -10.80
C GLN A 39 -29.92 27.47 -12.28
N LEU A 40 -30.48 26.68 -13.19
CA LEU A 40 -30.32 26.91 -14.64
C LEU A 40 -31.01 28.20 -15.09
N LEU A 41 -32.20 28.50 -14.57
CA LEU A 41 -32.95 29.71 -14.89
C LEU A 41 -32.17 30.99 -14.54
N ARG A 42 -31.35 30.98 -13.47
CA ARG A 42 -30.48 32.10 -13.09
C ARG A 42 -29.43 32.46 -14.14
N SER A 43 -29.12 31.57 -15.07
CA SER A 43 -28.16 31.85 -16.15
C SER A 43 -28.74 32.75 -17.26
N PHE A 44 -30.06 32.94 -17.28
CA PHE A 44 -30.76 33.79 -18.24
C PHE A 44 -31.06 35.16 -17.64
N GLN A 45 -31.01 36.22 -18.45
CA GLN A 45 -31.34 37.58 -18.04
C GLN A 45 -32.85 37.76 -17.83
N ALA A 46 -33.67 37.05 -18.61
CA ALA A 46 -35.11 36.99 -18.42
C ALA A 46 -35.63 35.63 -18.91
N TYR A 47 -36.70 35.15 -18.28
CA TYR A 47 -37.39 33.95 -18.70
C TYR A 47 -38.90 34.09 -18.51
N GLU A 48 -39.66 33.37 -19.32
CA GLU A 48 -41.11 33.25 -19.21
C GLU A 48 -41.47 31.77 -19.24
N ILE A 49 -42.27 31.29 -18.27
CA ILE A 49 -42.72 29.91 -18.20
C ILE A 49 -44.23 29.90 -18.32
N LYS A 50 -44.76 29.15 -19.28
CA LYS A 50 -46.19 29.06 -19.55
C LYS A 50 -46.65 27.61 -19.56
N GLN A 51 -47.75 27.37 -18.84
CA GLN A 51 -48.51 26.14 -19.01
C GLN A 51 -49.28 26.21 -20.33
N ILE A 52 -49.23 25.14 -21.12
CA ILE A 52 -49.94 25.01 -22.39
C ILE A 52 -50.84 23.78 -22.39
N PRO A 53 -51.93 23.74 -23.18
CA PRO A 53 -52.72 22.52 -23.35
C PRO A 53 -51.86 21.38 -23.91
N ARG A 54 -52.14 20.14 -23.48
CA ARG A 54 -51.41 18.94 -23.96
C ARG A 54 -51.40 18.80 -25.49
N GLY A 55 -52.48 19.20 -26.16
CA GLY A 55 -52.56 19.20 -27.63
C GLY A 55 -51.50 20.08 -28.30
N GLU A 56 -51.04 21.13 -27.61
CA GLU A 56 -50.03 22.08 -28.11
C GLU A 56 -48.59 21.65 -27.77
N ASN A 57 -48.41 20.68 -26.87
CA ASN A 57 -47.09 20.13 -26.49
C ASN A 57 -46.65 18.93 -27.34
N SER A 58 -47.34 18.68 -28.46
CA SER A 58 -47.18 17.48 -29.29
C SER A 58 -45.75 17.25 -29.78
N HIS A 59 -44.98 18.31 -30.04
CA HIS A 59 -43.60 18.20 -30.47
C HIS A 59 -42.67 17.69 -29.37
N ALA A 60 -42.79 18.22 -28.14
CA ALA A 60 -42.01 17.76 -27.01
C ALA A 60 -42.37 16.31 -26.63
N ASP A 61 -43.66 15.98 -26.66
CA ASP A 61 -44.16 14.60 -26.46
C ASP A 61 -43.61 13.62 -27.50
N ALA A 62 -43.53 14.03 -28.78
CA ALA A 62 -42.95 13.20 -29.83
C ALA A 62 -41.46 12.92 -29.58
N LEU A 63 -40.69 13.92 -29.14
CA LEU A 63 -39.28 13.76 -28.78
C LEU A 63 -39.09 12.85 -27.56
N ALA A 64 -39.92 13.01 -26.52
CA ALA A 64 -39.88 12.15 -25.34
C ALA A 64 -40.21 10.68 -25.69
N ARG A 65 -41.18 10.45 -26.59
CA ARG A 65 -41.52 9.10 -27.08
C ARG A 65 -40.38 8.47 -27.89
N LEU A 66 -39.65 9.25 -28.69
CA LEU A 66 -38.47 8.77 -29.42
C LEU A 66 -37.37 8.28 -28.47
N ALA A 67 -37.19 8.93 -27.32
CA ALA A 67 -36.25 8.50 -26.30
C ALA A 67 -36.67 7.18 -25.63
N SER A 68 -37.97 6.95 -25.42
CA SER A 68 -38.51 5.73 -24.80
C SER A 68 -38.64 4.53 -25.76
N ALA A 69 -38.73 4.75 -27.06
CA ALA A 69 -38.79 3.70 -28.08
C ALA A 69 -37.38 3.18 -28.44
N ILE A 70 -36.77 2.41 -27.55
CA ILE A 70 -35.35 2.04 -27.59
C ILE A 70 -35.02 0.90 -28.60
N ASN A 71 -36.00 0.24 -29.21
CA ASN A 71 -35.75 -1.08 -29.81
C ASN A 71 -35.37 -1.18 -31.31
N ASP A 72 -35.19 -0.08 -32.05
CA ASP A 72 -34.87 -0.18 -33.48
C ASP A 72 -33.41 0.19 -33.82
N LYS A 73 -32.65 -0.83 -34.22
CA LYS A 73 -31.31 -0.78 -34.84
C LYS A 73 -31.37 -0.20 -36.27
N VAL A 74 -31.93 0.99 -36.43
CA VAL A 74 -31.97 1.69 -37.73
C VAL A 74 -31.41 3.10 -37.56
N GLY A 75 -30.49 3.48 -38.45
CA GLY A 75 -29.66 4.69 -38.38
C GLY A 75 -30.44 5.95 -38.01
N ARG A 76 -30.27 6.39 -36.75
CA ARG A 76 -30.87 7.62 -36.24
C ARG A 76 -30.00 8.81 -36.62
N LYS A 77 -30.62 9.89 -37.11
CA LYS A 77 -29.98 11.21 -37.30
C LYS A 77 -29.97 12.05 -36.01
N VAL A 78 -30.72 11.64 -34.97
CA VAL A 78 -30.84 12.34 -33.69
C VAL A 78 -30.09 11.56 -32.61
N PRO A 79 -29.09 12.17 -31.93
CA PRO A 79 -28.38 11.52 -30.84
C PRO A 79 -29.31 11.34 -29.64
N VAL A 80 -29.31 10.15 -29.04
CA VAL A 80 -30.03 9.84 -27.80
C VAL A 80 -29.01 9.41 -26.76
N GLU A 81 -28.99 10.07 -25.62
CA GLU A 81 -28.16 9.72 -24.48
C GLU A 81 -29.02 9.00 -23.43
N ILE A 82 -28.55 7.84 -22.95
CA ILE A 82 -29.21 7.09 -21.88
C ILE A 82 -28.44 7.34 -20.59
N LEU A 83 -29.09 8.02 -19.64
CA LEU A 83 -28.52 8.27 -18.32
C LEU A 83 -28.76 7.08 -17.40
N ALA A 84 -27.70 6.46 -16.90
CA ALA A 84 -27.78 5.34 -15.95
C ALA A 84 -28.16 5.76 -14.52
N GLN A 85 -28.12 7.06 -14.22
CA GLN A 85 -28.49 7.66 -12.93
C GLN A 85 -29.30 8.95 -13.17
N PRO A 86 -30.13 9.40 -12.21
CA PRO A 86 -30.90 10.64 -12.35
C PRO A 86 -29.99 11.85 -12.61
N SER A 87 -30.41 12.77 -13.48
CA SER A 87 -29.62 13.97 -13.81
C SER A 87 -29.52 15.00 -12.67
N THR A 88 -30.20 14.73 -11.56
CA THR A 88 -30.15 15.51 -10.31
C THR A 88 -29.19 14.94 -9.28
N VAL A 89 -28.67 13.73 -9.51
CA VAL A 89 -27.48 13.30 -8.79
C VAL A 89 -26.38 14.20 -9.31
N THR A 90 -26.12 15.29 -8.59
CA THR A 90 -24.80 15.91 -8.64
C THR A 90 -23.85 14.77 -8.33
N SER A 91 -23.20 14.26 -9.38
CA SER A 91 -21.87 13.73 -9.18
C SER A 91 -21.21 14.78 -8.32
N GLU A 92 -20.65 14.37 -7.18
CA GLU A 92 -19.57 15.13 -6.58
C GLU A 92 -18.44 15.16 -7.62
N ALA A 93 -18.64 15.90 -8.72
CA ALA A 93 -17.62 16.77 -9.22
C ALA A 93 -17.33 17.68 -8.03
N CYS A 94 -16.46 17.19 -7.15
CA CYS A 94 -15.51 18.00 -6.46
C CYS A 94 -14.80 18.83 -7.55
N ALA A 95 -15.45 19.87 -8.06
CA ALA A 95 -14.80 21.14 -8.16
C ALA A 95 -14.45 21.48 -6.72
N ALA A 96 -13.38 20.86 -6.23
CA ALA A 96 -12.68 21.33 -5.07
C ALA A 96 -12.40 22.78 -5.41
N ARG A 97 -13.17 23.70 -4.83
CA ARG A 97 -12.68 25.06 -4.67
C ARG A 97 -11.37 24.82 -3.93
N TYR A 98 -10.26 24.97 -4.64
CA TYR A 98 -8.93 24.65 -4.14
C TYR A 98 -8.58 25.67 -3.05
N GLU A 99 -9.22 25.56 -1.89
CA GLU A 99 -8.85 26.27 -0.67
C GLU A 99 -7.41 25.86 -0.32
N ASP A 100 -6.48 26.81 -0.40
CA ASP A 100 -5.09 26.80 0.05
C ASP A 100 -4.30 25.47 0.00
N THR A 101 -4.44 24.70 -1.08
CA THR A 101 -3.63 23.49 -1.29
C THR A 101 -2.37 23.80 -2.09
N TRP A 102 -1.42 22.86 -2.10
CA TRP A 102 -0.24 22.92 -2.97
C TRP A 102 -0.60 23.02 -4.47
N MET A 103 -1.82 22.62 -4.83
CA MET A 103 -2.35 22.60 -6.21
C MET A 103 -2.83 23.97 -6.64
N SER A 104 -3.36 24.80 -5.72
CA SER A 104 -4.06 26.05 -6.03
C SER A 104 -3.24 27.00 -6.91
N PRO A 105 -1.96 27.29 -6.61
CA PRO A 105 -1.16 28.19 -7.44
C PRO A 105 -0.92 27.65 -8.85
N ILE A 106 -0.79 26.32 -8.99
CA ILE A 106 -0.57 25.67 -10.29
C ILE A 106 -1.86 25.71 -11.11
N TYR A 107 -2.99 25.38 -10.48
CA TYR A 107 -4.30 25.39 -11.11
C TYR A 107 -4.67 26.79 -11.62
N LEU A 108 -4.60 27.80 -10.75
CA LEU A 108 -4.93 29.19 -11.10
C LEU A 108 -4.03 29.74 -12.22
N TYR A 109 -2.74 29.39 -12.21
CA TYR A 109 -1.86 29.76 -13.31
C TYR A 109 -2.24 29.11 -14.63
N LEU A 110 -2.61 27.83 -14.63
CA LEU A 110 -2.96 27.09 -15.84
C LEU A 110 -4.34 27.47 -16.41
N THR A 111 -5.30 27.86 -15.56
CA THR A 111 -6.64 28.26 -16.01
C THR A 111 -6.76 29.75 -16.30
N ASN A 112 -6.19 30.60 -15.44
CA ASN A 112 -6.42 32.04 -15.45
C ASN A 112 -5.14 32.86 -15.75
N GLY A 113 -3.98 32.22 -15.87
CA GLY A 113 -2.70 32.91 -16.09
C GLY A 113 -2.18 33.68 -14.86
N THR A 114 -2.78 33.50 -13.69
CA THR A 114 -2.43 34.24 -12.46
C THR A 114 -1.01 33.91 -12.00
N LEU A 115 -0.22 34.94 -11.71
CA LEU A 115 1.16 34.83 -11.23
C LEU A 115 1.35 35.66 -9.95
N PRO A 116 2.22 35.23 -9.02
CA PRO A 116 2.68 36.07 -7.91
C PRO A 116 3.36 37.34 -8.41
N GLU A 117 3.29 38.41 -7.60
CA GLU A 117 3.98 39.67 -7.89
C GLU A 117 5.51 39.53 -7.85
N ASP A 118 6.03 38.68 -6.94
CA ASP A 118 7.45 38.40 -6.87
C ASP A 118 7.94 37.66 -8.12
N LYS A 119 8.89 38.29 -8.84
CA LYS A 119 9.42 37.77 -10.11
C LYS A 119 10.07 36.40 -9.95
N ALA A 120 10.73 36.12 -8.82
CA ALA A 120 11.39 34.84 -8.59
C ALA A 120 10.37 33.71 -8.37
N GLN A 121 9.34 33.96 -7.55
CA GLN A 121 8.23 33.03 -7.34
C GLN A 121 7.42 32.80 -8.62
N ALA A 122 7.13 33.85 -9.40
CA ALA A 122 6.45 33.73 -10.69
C ALA A 122 7.24 32.84 -11.66
N ARG A 123 8.57 33.05 -11.77
CA ARG A 123 9.44 32.18 -12.59
C ARG A 123 9.41 30.72 -12.13
N LYS A 124 9.47 30.49 -10.81
CA LYS A 124 9.41 29.14 -10.21
C LYS A 124 8.08 28.46 -10.50
N LEU A 125 6.97 29.18 -10.38
CA LEU A 125 5.63 28.67 -10.68
C LEU A 125 5.50 28.28 -12.15
N ARG A 126 5.92 29.15 -13.08
CA ARG A 126 5.91 28.85 -14.52
C ARG A 126 6.65 27.56 -14.85
N TYR A 127 7.87 27.39 -14.32
CA TYR A 127 8.67 26.20 -14.55
C TYR A 127 8.02 24.94 -13.96
N ARG A 128 7.46 25.04 -12.75
CA ARG A 128 6.76 23.92 -12.10
C ARG A 128 5.50 23.52 -12.87
N SER A 129 4.68 24.49 -13.28
CA SER A 129 3.41 24.29 -13.96
C SER A 129 3.54 23.65 -15.34
N ALA A 130 4.70 23.76 -16.01
CA ALA A 130 4.98 23.07 -17.27
C ALA A 130 4.84 21.53 -17.16
N ARG A 131 4.98 20.97 -15.96
CA ARG A 131 4.82 19.54 -15.67
C ARG A 131 3.37 19.13 -15.39
N TYR A 132 2.41 20.04 -15.55
CA TYR A 132 1.01 19.80 -15.21
C TYR A 132 0.07 20.23 -16.34
N THR A 133 -1.14 19.68 -16.33
CA THR A 133 -2.21 20.01 -17.28
C THR A 133 -3.55 19.91 -16.59
N VAL A 134 -4.53 20.70 -17.03
CA VAL A 134 -5.92 20.60 -16.56
C VAL A 134 -6.74 19.87 -17.62
N ILE A 135 -7.52 18.87 -17.21
CA ILE A 135 -8.44 18.14 -18.07
C ILE A 135 -9.74 17.99 -17.29
N ASN A 136 -10.85 18.49 -17.84
CA ASN A 136 -12.17 18.49 -17.19
C ASN A 136 -12.10 19.03 -15.74
N ASP A 137 -11.48 20.20 -15.56
CA ASP A 137 -11.27 20.88 -14.26
C ASP A 137 -10.46 20.11 -13.21
N VAL A 138 -9.82 19.00 -13.60
CA VAL A 138 -8.94 18.21 -12.74
C VAL A 138 -7.49 18.45 -13.11
N LEU A 139 -6.64 18.70 -12.11
CA LEU A 139 -5.21 18.85 -12.30
C LEU A 139 -4.52 17.49 -12.44
N TYR A 140 -3.75 17.33 -13.51
CA TYR A 140 -2.94 16.15 -13.77
C TYR A 140 -1.45 16.52 -13.86
N LYS A 141 -0.59 15.64 -13.35
CA LYS A 141 0.85 15.71 -13.52
C LYS A 141 1.26 14.91 -14.76
N ARG A 142 2.08 15.52 -15.61
CA ARG A 142 2.68 14.89 -16.78
C ARG A 142 3.77 13.89 -16.33
N GLY A 143 3.69 12.68 -16.87
CA GLY A 143 4.76 11.71 -16.86
C GLY A 143 5.68 11.88 -18.06
N TYR A 144 6.94 11.46 -17.94
CA TYR A 144 7.80 11.32 -19.13
C TYR A 144 7.41 10.06 -19.91
N THR A 145 7.20 8.95 -19.19
CA THR A 145 6.78 7.64 -19.72
C THR A 145 5.49 7.12 -19.06
N THR A 146 4.96 7.84 -18.07
CA THR A 146 3.78 7.41 -17.31
C THR A 146 2.53 8.15 -17.81
N PRO A 147 1.34 7.53 -17.71
CA PRO A 147 0.09 8.24 -17.99
C PRO A 147 -0.07 9.47 -17.09
N TYR A 148 -1.02 10.34 -17.45
CA TYR A 148 -1.38 11.49 -16.64
C TYR A 148 -1.78 11.06 -15.23
N LEU A 149 -1.11 11.61 -14.23
CA LEU A 149 -1.36 11.28 -12.82
C LEU A 149 -2.30 12.32 -12.22
N LYS A 150 -3.48 11.90 -11.78
CA LYS A 150 -4.44 12.75 -11.07
C LYS A 150 -3.78 13.30 -9.81
N CYS A 151 -3.71 14.62 -9.71
CA CYS A 151 -3.16 15.28 -8.54
C CYS A 151 -4.18 15.27 -7.42
N LEU A 152 -3.73 14.89 -6.21
CA LEU A 152 -4.57 14.77 -5.04
C LEU A 152 -4.19 15.81 -3.97
N THR A 153 -5.17 16.17 -3.15
CA THR A 153 -4.93 16.87 -1.89
C THR A 153 -4.27 15.92 -0.87
N ALA A 154 -3.75 16.47 0.22
CA ALA A 154 -3.16 15.66 1.30
C ALA A 154 -4.19 14.67 1.88
N GLU A 155 -5.41 15.13 2.14
CA GLU A 155 -6.51 14.31 2.68
C GLU A 155 -6.91 13.17 1.74
N GLN A 156 -7.03 13.46 0.44
CA GLN A 156 -7.32 12.44 -0.58
C GLN A 156 -6.17 11.43 -0.68
N GLY A 157 -4.93 11.90 -0.64
CA GLY A 157 -3.74 11.05 -0.65
C GLY A 157 -3.70 10.11 0.57
N GLU A 158 -4.01 10.62 1.76
CA GLU A 158 -4.08 9.82 2.98
C GLU A 158 -5.18 8.76 2.89
N TYR A 159 -6.37 9.11 2.40
CA TYR A 159 -7.45 8.16 2.18
C TYR A 159 -7.02 7.03 1.23
N ILE A 160 -6.46 7.38 0.07
CA ILE A 160 -6.00 6.38 -0.92
C ILE A 160 -4.91 5.47 -0.34
N LEU A 161 -3.93 6.03 0.38
CA LEU A 161 -2.90 5.21 1.02
C LEU A 161 -3.51 4.25 2.05
N ARG A 162 -4.49 4.70 2.85
CA ARG A 162 -5.17 3.86 3.84
C ARG A 162 -5.97 2.74 3.19
N GLU A 163 -6.68 3.01 2.10
CA GLU A 163 -7.44 1.98 1.38
C GLU A 163 -6.52 0.93 0.73
N ILE A 164 -5.41 1.35 0.10
CA ILE A 164 -4.45 0.42 -0.49
C ILE A 164 -3.73 -0.40 0.61
N HIS A 165 -3.45 0.20 1.76
CA HIS A 165 -2.70 -0.45 2.82
C HIS A 165 -3.54 -1.40 3.69
N SER A 166 -4.74 -0.94 4.09
CA SER A 166 -5.57 -1.60 5.11
C SER A 166 -7.06 -1.68 4.74
N GLY A 167 -7.43 -1.32 3.50
CA GLY A 167 -8.80 -1.50 3.00
C GLY A 167 -9.14 -2.98 2.78
N VAL A 168 -10.27 -3.23 2.12
CA VAL A 168 -10.81 -4.60 1.91
C VAL A 168 -9.79 -5.53 1.21
N CYS A 169 -8.99 -4.99 0.30
CA CYS A 169 -7.93 -5.70 -0.40
C CYS A 169 -6.52 -5.25 0.05
N GLY A 170 -6.40 -4.68 1.25
CA GLY A 170 -5.15 -4.17 1.79
C GLY A 170 -4.18 -5.27 2.14
N ASP A 171 -2.92 -5.15 1.70
CA ASP A 171 -1.88 -6.17 1.89
C ASP A 171 -0.80 -5.78 2.90
N HIS A 172 -1.01 -4.70 3.66
CA HIS A 172 -0.04 -4.17 4.62
C HIS A 172 1.37 -3.97 4.04
N SER A 173 1.45 -3.66 2.73
CA SER A 173 2.72 -3.49 2.05
C SER A 173 3.58 -2.38 2.65
N GLY A 174 4.90 -2.60 2.63
CA GLY A 174 5.88 -1.62 3.09
C GLY A 174 5.82 -0.30 2.33
N SER A 175 6.31 0.77 2.95
CA SER A 175 6.11 2.17 2.52
C SER A 175 6.45 2.46 1.06
N ARG A 176 7.58 1.93 0.57
CA ARG A 176 8.00 2.07 -0.83
C ARG A 176 7.02 1.43 -1.81
N SER A 177 6.56 0.22 -1.50
CA SER A 177 5.60 -0.52 -2.33
C SER A 177 4.24 0.18 -2.32
N LEU A 178 3.78 0.60 -1.15
CA LEU A 178 2.52 1.32 -0.97
C LEU A 178 2.47 2.60 -1.82
N ALA A 179 3.48 3.47 -1.71
CA ALA A 179 3.55 4.68 -2.54
C ALA A 179 3.58 4.36 -4.04
N TYR A 180 4.31 3.32 -4.43
CA TYR A 180 4.42 2.92 -5.83
C TYR A 180 3.10 2.34 -6.39
N LYS A 181 2.32 1.64 -5.57
CA LYS A 181 0.97 1.21 -5.94
C LYS A 181 0.05 2.40 -6.20
N ALA A 182 0.01 3.38 -5.29
CA ALA A 182 -0.77 4.60 -5.49
C ALA A 182 -0.35 5.34 -6.78
N PHE A 183 0.96 5.42 -7.02
CA PHE A 183 1.51 6.02 -8.24
C PHE A 183 1.07 5.26 -9.51
N ARG A 184 1.16 3.92 -9.50
CA ARG A 184 0.73 3.07 -10.63
C ARG A 184 -0.77 3.14 -10.90
N GLN A 185 -1.58 3.39 -9.88
CA GLN A 185 -3.02 3.64 -10.04
C GLN A 185 -3.33 5.02 -10.63
N GLY A 186 -2.31 5.82 -10.94
CA GLY A 186 -2.49 7.10 -11.60
C GLY A 186 -2.68 8.27 -10.63
N TYR A 187 -2.25 8.15 -9.37
CA TYR A 187 -2.36 9.24 -8.38
C TYR A 187 -1.01 9.90 -8.09
N PHE A 188 -1.04 11.19 -7.76
CA PHE A 188 0.16 11.94 -7.37
C PHE A 188 -0.13 13.04 -6.35
N TRP A 189 0.77 13.18 -5.38
CA TRP A 189 0.92 14.38 -4.57
C TRP A 189 2.38 14.48 -4.08
N PRO A 190 2.89 15.68 -3.71
CA PRO A 190 4.32 15.90 -3.48
C PRO A 190 4.93 15.04 -2.38
N THR A 191 4.18 14.75 -1.32
CA THR A 191 4.64 14.07 -0.09
C THR A 191 4.33 12.58 -0.07
N MET A 192 3.84 11.98 -1.17
CA MET A 192 3.31 10.61 -1.17
C MET A 192 4.21 9.53 -0.57
N HIS A 193 5.53 9.64 -0.75
CA HIS A 193 6.49 8.71 -0.17
C HIS A 193 6.67 8.90 1.34
N GLN A 194 6.66 10.15 1.80
CA GLN A 194 6.73 10.49 3.22
C GLN A 194 5.45 10.03 3.92
N ASP A 195 4.30 10.31 3.32
CA ASP A 195 2.99 9.94 3.88
C ASP A 195 2.81 8.42 3.96
N ALA A 196 3.25 7.67 2.93
CA ALA A 196 3.25 6.22 2.95
C ALA A 196 4.18 5.66 4.05
N ASN A 197 5.33 6.29 4.28
CA ASN A 197 6.24 5.91 5.37
C ASN A 197 5.64 6.17 6.74
N SER A 198 5.08 7.35 6.96
CA SER A 198 4.38 7.72 8.18
C SER A 198 3.21 6.76 8.46
N LEU A 199 2.45 6.37 7.43
CA LEU A 199 1.34 5.43 7.55
C LEU A 199 1.79 4.04 7.98
N VAL A 200 2.84 3.50 7.37
CA VAL A 200 3.33 2.16 7.73
C VAL A 200 3.95 2.16 9.13
N LYS A 201 4.67 3.23 9.52
CA LYS A 201 5.24 3.38 10.86
C LYS A 201 4.18 3.44 11.96
N ARG A 202 3.03 4.10 11.72
CA ARG A 202 1.91 4.18 12.68
C ARG A 202 0.99 2.95 12.65
N CYS A 203 1.15 2.04 11.70
CA CYS A 203 0.29 0.86 11.57
C CYS A 203 0.67 -0.22 12.59
N ASP A 204 -0.16 -0.42 13.62
CA ASP A 204 0.03 -1.42 14.68
C ASP A 204 0.29 -2.84 14.12
N LYS A 205 -0.51 -3.29 13.15
CA LYS A 205 -0.32 -4.60 12.50
C LYS A 205 1.06 -4.73 11.86
N CYS A 206 1.51 -3.70 11.15
CA CYS A 206 2.84 -3.71 10.53
C CYS A 206 3.96 -3.70 11.58
N GLN A 207 3.80 -2.97 12.68
CA GLN A 207 4.81 -2.91 13.74
C GLN A 207 4.90 -4.21 14.54
N ARG A 208 3.79 -4.92 14.75
CA ARG A 208 3.78 -6.20 15.48
C ARG A 208 4.27 -7.38 14.66
N PHE A 209 3.93 -7.41 13.37
CA PHE A 209 4.16 -8.57 12.50
C PHE A 209 5.26 -8.33 11.45
N GLY A 210 6.00 -7.22 11.54
CA GLY A 210 7.10 -6.91 10.64
C GLY A 210 8.30 -7.84 10.85
N ASN A 211 8.99 -8.20 9.76
CA ASN A 211 10.17 -9.08 9.79
C ASN A 211 11.44 -8.41 10.37
N VAL A 212 11.33 -7.29 11.08
CA VAL A 212 12.49 -6.63 11.69
C VAL A 212 12.70 -7.24 13.07
N PRO A 213 13.83 -7.93 13.33
CA PRO A 213 14.14 -8.37 14.67
C PRO A 213 14.27 -7.14 15.56
N HIS A 214 13.37 -6.99 16.53
CA HIS A 214 13.42 -5.93 17.53
C HIS A 214 14.42 -6.23 18.66
N ILE A 215 15.14 -7.35 18.54
CA ILE A 215 16.15 -7.79 19.49
C ILE A 215 17.47 -7.10 19.15
N PRO A 216 18.13 -6.43 20.10
CA PRO A 216 19.48 -5.90 19.89
C PRO A 216 20.41 -7.01 19.42
N ALA A 217 21.29 -6.70 18.47
CA ALA A 217 22.34 -7.64 18.11
C ALA A 217 23.22 -7.89 19.34
N GLU A 218 23.29 -9.14 19.81
CA GLU A 218 24.27 -9.50 20.83
C GLU A 218 25.67 -9.42 20.22
N PRO A 219 26.64 -8.81 20.91
CA PRO A 219 28.02 -8.78 20.44
C PRO A 219 28.57 -10.21 20.38
N LEU A 220 29.10 -10.59 19.22
CA LEU A 220 29.74 -11.89 19.03
C LEU A 220 30.97 -11.98 19.96
N THR A 221 31.02 -13.01 20.79
CA THR A 221 32.20 -13.33 21.61
C THR A 221 33.16 -14.19 20.79
N PRO A 222 34.30 -13.66 20.32
CA PRO A 222 35.24 -14.47 19.56
C PRO A 222 35.88 -15.50 20.48
N ILE A 223 35.83 -16.78 20.09
CA ILE A 223 36.57 -17.82 20.80
C ILE A 223 38.03 -17.77 20.32
N VAL A 224 38.93 -17.31 21.19
CA VAL A 224 40.37 -17.22 20.91
C VAL A 224 41.08 -18.39 21.58
N SER A 225 41.62 -19.31 20.80
CA SER A 225 42.57 -20.32 21.27
C SER A 225 43.99 -19.84 20.97
N LEU A 226 44.86 -19.85 21.98
CA LEU A 226 46.24 -19.33 21.87
C LEU A 226 47.28 -20.37 21.46
N TRP A 227 46.94 -21.66 21.55
CA TRP A 227 47.87 -22.75 21.26
C TRP A 227 47.13 -24.00 20.72
N PRO A 228 47.77 -24.81 19.85
CA PRO A 228 47.20 -26.03 19.29
C PRO A 228 46.58 -26.95 20.33
N PHE A 229 45.43 -27.54 20.01
CA PHE A 229 44.76 -28.63 20.74
C PHE A 229 44.27 -28.30 22.16
N ALA A 230 44.31 -27.04 22.59
CA ALA A 230 43.79 -26.68 23.90
C ALA A 230 42.28 -26.45 23.95
N GLN A 231 41.66 -26.08 22.84
CA GLN A 231 40.23 -25.82 22.80
C GLN A 231 39.61 -26.54 21.61
N TRP A 232 38.63 -27.37 21.89
CA TRP A 232 37.93 -28.14 20.87
C TRP A 232 36.45 -27.76 20.84
N GLY A 233 35.94 -27.47 19.66
CA GLY A 233 34.51 -27.40 19.40
C GLY A 233 33.98 -28.79 19.08
N LEU A 234 32.96 -29.26 19.81
CA LEU A 234 32.35 -30.58 19.63
C LEU A 234 30.92 -30.43 19.11
N ASP A 235 30.57 -31.17 18.07
CA ASP A 235 29.26 -31.11 17.43
C ASP A 235 28.81 -32.50 16.95
N LEU A 236 27.52 -32.64 16.67
CA LEU A 236 26.90 -33.85 16.15
C LEU A 236 26.19 -33.61 14.83
N ILE A 237 26.55 -34.42 13.84
CA ILE A 237 25.93 -34.41 12.53
C ILE A 237 24.89 -35.53 12.46
N GLY A 238 23.66 -35.20 12.08
CA GLY A 238 22.65 -36.17 11.66
C GLY A 238 21.23 -35.88 12.14
N PRO A 239 20.28 -36.79 11.87
CA PRO A 239 20.48 -38.11 11.25
C PRO A 239 20.81 -38.03 9.74
N MET A 240 21.74 -38.87 9.30
CA MET A 240 22.18 -39.08 7.92
C MET A 240 21.62 -40.39 7.35
N PRO A 241 21.66 -40.62 6.01
CA PRO A 241 21.36 -41.91 5.42
C PRO A 241 22.15 -43.04 6.10
N GLN A 242 21.45 -44.12 6.43
CA GLN A 242 22.00 -45.19 7.25
C GLN A 242 23.13 -45.93 6.52
N GLY A 243 24.31 -45.95 7.15
CA GLY A 243 25.47 -46.68 6.67
C GLY A 243 25.56 -48.12 7.19
N LYS A 244 26.66 -48.79 6.83
CA LYS A 244 27.00 -50.12 7.36
C LYS A 244 27.14 -50.04 8.89
N GLY A 245 26.54 -51.00 9.61
CA GLY A 245 26.53 -51.00 11.08
C GLY A 245 25.46 -50.09 11.70
N GLN A 246 24.46 -49.68 10.93
CA GLN A 246 23.35 -48.83 11.39
C GLN A 246 23.78 -47.43 11.86
N VAL A 247 25.00 -47.00 11.50
CA VAL A 247 25.48 -45.64 11.78
C VAL A 247 24.66 -44.62 10.99
N LYS A 248 24.19 -43.59 11.69
CA LYS A 248 23.37 -42.52 11.11
C LYS A 248 23.70 -41.15 11.70
N TYR A 249 24.66 -41.07 12.60
CA TYR A 249 25.17 -39.82 13.14
C TYR A 249 26.69 -39.79 13.01
N ALA A 250 27.30 -38.63 13.18
CA ALA A 250 28.74 -38.51 13.39
C ALA A 250 29.01 -37.50 14.49
N VAL A 251 29.86 -37.85 15.46
CA VAL A 251 30.45 -36.86 16.38
C VAL A 251 31.66 -36.26 15.70
N VAL A 252 31.81 -34.94 15.79
CA VAL A 252 32.91 -34.19 15.19
C VAL A 252 33.52 -33.28 16.24
N ALA A 253 34.84 -33.32 16.38
CA ALA A 253 35.61 -32.36 17.17
C ALA A 253 36.55 -31.57 16.27
N VAL A 254 36.57 -30.25 16.44
CA VAL A 254 37.46 -29.34 15.69
C VAL A 254 38.31 -28.55 16.67
N ASP A 255 39.63 -28.65 16.54
CA ASP A 255 40.56 -27.79 17.30
C ASP A 255 40.44 -26.34 16.82
N TYR A 256 40.25 -25.40 17.74
CA TYR A 256 40.02 -24.02 17.39
C TYR A 256 41.24 -23.28 16.85
N PHE A 257 42.45 -23.73 17.16
CA PHE A 257 43.68 -23.10 16.66
C PHE A 257 44.06 -23.62 15.27
N THR A 258 44.32 -24.94 15.16
CA THR A 258 44.81 -25.58 13.92
C THR A 258 43.70 -25.86 12.91
N LYS A 259 42.44 -25.84 13.34
CA LYS A 259 41.28 -26.33 12.58
C LYS A 259 41.37 -27.82 12.22
N TRP A 260 42.18 -28.59 12.96
CA TRP A 260 42.24 -30.05 12.84
C TRP A 260 40.90 -30.66 13.22
N VAL A 261 40.48 -31.70 12.50
CA VAL A 261 39.17 -32.35 12.66
C VAL A 261 39.35 -33.82 13.05
N GLU A 262 38.65 -34.24 14.10
CA GLU A 262 38.41 -35.64 14.44
C GLU A 262 36.93 -35.94 14.27
N ALA A 263 36.60 -37.11 13.71
CA ALA A 263 35.20 -37.49 13.51
C ALA A 263 35.02 -39.01 13.65
N GLU A 264 33.91 -39.42 14.29
CA GLU A 264 33.55 -40.82 14.46
C GLU A 264 32.06 -41.05 14.12
N PRO A 265 31.74 -42.05 13.27
CA PRO A 265 30.36 -42.38 12.96
C PRO A 265 29.68 -43.12 14.13
N LEU A 266 28.45 -42.73 14.46
CA LEU A 266 27.66 -43.28 15.57
C LEU A 266 26.32 -43.85 15.08
N ALA A 267 25.94 -45.02 15.60
CA ALA A 267 24.59 -45.59 15.43
C ALA A 267 23.57 -44.93 16.36
N THR A 268 23.99 -44.61 17.57
CA THR A 268 23.20 -43.93 18.60
C THR A 268 24.03 -42.84 19.27
N ILE A 269 23.38 -41.74 19.64
CA ILE A 269 24.00 -40.63 20.35
C ILE A 269 23.79 -40.86 21.84
N THR A 270 24.83 -41.27 22.56
CA THR A 270 24.80 -41.46 24.02
C THR A 270 26.00 -40.77 24.66
N ALA A 271 25.84 -40.31 25.90
CA ALA A 271 26.91 -39.67 26.65
C ALA A 271 28.18 -40.54 26.75
N ALA A 272 28.01 -41.84 26.96
CA ALA A 272 29.12 -42.80 27.02
C ALA A 272 29.90 -42.87 25.70
N LYS A 273 29.21 -42.77 24.56
CA LYS A 273 29.88 -42.73 23.24
C LYS A 273 30.63 -41.43 23.00
N ILE A 274 30.12 -40.32 23.51
CA ILE A 274 30.84 -39.04 23.46
C ILE A 274 32.07 -39.05 24.36
N GLU A 275 31.98 -39.60 25.58
CA GLU A 275 33.13 -39.78 26.46
C GLU A 275 34.22 -40.64 25.79
N ASP A 276 33.84 -41.79 25.24
CA ASP A 276 34.74 -42.71 24.53
C ASP A 276 35.44 -42.02 23.35
N PHE A 277 34.69 -41.24 22.58
CA PHE A 277 35.23 -40.44 21.49
C PHE A 277 36.25 -39.41 21.97
N VAL A 278 35.92 -38.60 22.98
CA VAL A 278 36.82 -37.57 23.53
C VAL A 278 38.07 -38.21 24.13
N TRP A 279 37.92 -39.31 24.86
CA TRP A 279 39.04 -40.03 25.43
C TRP A 279 39.99 -40.56 24.33
N THR A 280 39.45 -41.31 23.38
CA THR A 280 40.24 -42.04 22.37
C THR A 280 40.83 -41.10 21.32
N HIS A 281 40.04 -40.15 20.81
CA HIS A 281 40.43 -39.33 19.66
C HIS A 281 41.05 -38.00 20.05
N ILE A 282 40.80 -37.50 21.28
CA ILE A 282 41.36 -36.23 21.76
C ILE A 282 42.42 -36.50 22.83
N CYS A 283 42.02 -37.02 23.99
CA CYS A 283 42.90 -37.15 25.16
C CYS A 283 44.11 -38.06 24.89
N CYS A 284 43.89 -39.24 24.31
CA CYS A 284 44.96 -40.21 24.06
C CYS A 284 45.92 -39.79 22.93
N ARG A 285 45.49 -38.91 22.02
CA ARG A 285 46.26 -38.54 20.82
C ARG A 285 46.97 -37.20 20.97
N PHE A 286 46.31 -36.22 21.57
CA PHE A 286 46.78 -34.83 21.64
C PHE A 286 46.99 -34.35 23.08
N GLY A 287 46.62 -35.17 24.07
CA GLY A 287 46.64 -34.80 25.48
C GLY A 287 45.31 -34.22 25.97
N ILE A 288 45.25 -33.92 27.27
CA ILE A 288 44.03 -33.40 27.91
C ILE A 288 43.83 -31.93 27.49
N PRO A 289 42.72 -31.58 26.81
CA PRO A 289 42.48 -30.22 26.40
C PRO A 289 42.18 -29.30 27.59
N TYR A 290 42.43 -28.00 27.44
CA TYR A 290 42.04 -27.00 28.42
C TYR A 290 40.52 -26.81 28.47
N ALA A 291 39.86 -26.81 27.30
CA ALA A 291 38.42 -26.63 27.21
C ALA A 291 37.79 -27.40 26.05
N ILE A 292 36.52 -27.76 26.26
CA ILE A 292 35.62 -28.28 25.24
C ILE A 292 34.40 -27.35 25.18
N ILE A 293 34.03 -26.95 23.97
CA ILE A 293 32.89 -26.07 23.69
C ILE A 293 31.87 -26.89 22.90
N THR A 294 30.63 -26.98 23.38
CA THR A 294 29.56 -27.76 22.72
C THR A 294 28.30 -26.92 22.57
N ASP A 295 27.34 -27.38 21.78
CA ASP A 295 25.97 -26.86 21.85
C ASP A 295 25.28 -27.32 23.15
N ASN A 296 24.08 -26.80 23.41
CA ASN A 296 23.21 -27.22 24.52
C ASN A 296 22.51 -28.59 24.27
N GLY A 297 23.13 -29.46 23.46
CA GLY A 297 22.65 -30.82 23.23
C GLY A 297 22.65 -31.65 24.52
N ARG A 298 21.54 -32.34 24.80
CA ARG A 298 21.33 -33.11 26.05
C ARG A 298 22.43 -34.16 26.32
N GLN A 299 23.07 -34.67 25.26
CA GLN A 299 24.17 -35.62 25.35
C GLN A 299 25.46 -34.99 25.91
N PHE A 300 25.70 -33.72 25.62
CA PHE A 300 26.85 -32.96 26.12
C PHE A 300 26.56 -32.35 27.50
N ASP A 301 25.28 -32.08 27.80
CA ASP A 301 24.81 -31.66 29.12
C ASP A 301 24.41 -32.85 30.03
N SER A 302 25.06 -34.00 29.87
CA SER A 302 24.82 -35.16 30.73
C SER A 302 25.69 -35.13 31.98
N GLU A 303 25.17 -35.64 33.10
CA GLU A 303 25.94 -35.75 34.34
C GLU A 303 27.22 -36.58 34.15
N LEU A 304 27.13 -37.66 33.38
CA LEU A 304 28.26 -38.52 33.02
C LEU A 304 29.37 -37.74 32.32
N PHE A 305 29.05 -36.96 31.28
CA PHE A 305 30.04 -36.19 30.54
C PHE A 305 30.62 -35.02 31.35
N ARG A 306 29.79 -34.37 32.17
CA ARG A 306 30.24 -33.33 33.12
C ARG A 306 31.22 -33.89 34.16
N GLN A 307 30.93 -35.06 34.73
CA GLN A 307 31.82 -35.74 35.67
C GLN A 307 33.15 -36.15 35.00
N PHE A 308 33.09 -36.67 33.77
CA PHE A 308 34.29 -36.96 32.97
C PHE A 308 35.18 -35.73 32.78
N CYS A 309 34.61 -34.61 32.31
CA CYS A 309 35.36 -33.36 32.12
C CYS A 309 35.94 -32.86 33.45
N THR A 310 35.16 -32.91 34.53
CA THR A 310 35.60 -32.49 35.87
C THR A 310 36.78 -33.33 36.37
N ARG A 311 36.71 -34.65 36.20
CA ARG A 311 37.78 -35.59 36.59
C ARG A 311 39.09 -35.31 35.87
N LEU A 312 39.02 -34.92 34.60
CA LEU A 312 40.18 -34.57 33.79
C LEU A 312 40.57 -33.08 33.87
N LYS A 313 39.83 -32.27 34.64
CA LYS A 313 40.00 -30.80 34.74
C LYS A 313 39.86 -30.08 33.41
N ILE A 314 38.98 -30.57 32.54
CA ILE A 314 38.61 -29.94 31.27
C ILE A 314 37.48 -28.94 31.55
N ASN A 315 37.63 -27.69 31.10
CA ASN A 315 36.57 -26.70 31.19
C ASN A 315 35.51 -26.95 30.11
N LEU A 316 34.27 -27.24 30.52
CA LEU A 316 33.16 -27.43 29.60
C LEU A 316 32.36 -26.13 29.46
N PHE A 317 32.25 -25.61 28.23
CA PHE A 317 31.46 -24.44 27.89
C PHE A 317 30.34 -24.79 26.92
N PHE A 318 29.22 -24.08 27.02
CA PHE A 318 28.06 -24.24 26.14
C PHE A 318 27.88 -22.99 25.28
N ALA A 319 27.65 -23.20 23.99
CA ALA A 319 27.31 -22.17 23.00
C ALA A 319 25.79 -22.01 22.83
#